data_AF-A0A926CTC6-F1
#
_entry.id   AF-A0A926CTC6-F1
#
_cell.length_a   1.000
_cell.length_b   1.000
_cell.length_c   1.000
_cell.angle_alpha   90.00
_cell.angle_beta   90.00
_cell.angle_gamma   90.00
#
_symmetry.space_group_name_H-M   'P 1'
#
loop_
_entity.id
_entity.type
_entity.pdbx_description
1 polymer ?
#
loop_
_entity_poly.entity_id
_entity_poly.type
_entity_poly.pdbx_seq_one_letter_code
_entity_poly.pdbx_strand_id
1 'polypeptide(L)'
;MEHVRNLADVIGARPAGERGELLARQYVRHALTDGGVDLPVEEIPFKTPNTWGYALLLPLLLALAGNLLPKRWRWLGGLMALSGGYAMFRATTGQRQPLTFLAPSGDSGNLIVKIPAKGKTKQRVVLVGHLDTNKHRPSFTASPEGREILRPVATAAIIATVLNGLAQLFDLTWLRRLTALTLAVAVQRGLADETGDFVAGANDNATAVACLLGLGAHLQQQSLANTEVWLAFTGAEEVGCIGMQKLLDTYRVELAHAWFIDFEMVGAGKIAYVTEHSSFSHFGAYRPDDESLALAVETARQHPELQVTGTPMMMVEEVGTLRSQGFRGICLVGVGEDGWLVNWHQASDTAANIDPTCIETAARFGLAMLQTLDERK
;
A
#
# COMPACT_ATOMS: atom_id res chain seq x y z
N MET A 1 -10.12 18.89 1.36
CA MET A 1 -8.91 19.75 1.48
C MET A 1 -8.51 20.05 2.91
N GLU A 2 -9.43 20.43 3.81
CA GLU A 2 -9.06 20.72 5.20
C GLU A 2 -8.34 19.55 5.89
N HIS A 3 -8.84 18.32 5.75
CA HIS A 3 -8.18 17.12 6.27
C HIS A 3 -6.78 16.91 5.67
N VAL A 4 -6.64 17.10 4.35
CA VAL A 4 -5.35 16.98 3.65
C VAL A 4 -4.34 17.98 4.21
N ARG A 5 -4.72 19.25 4.41
CA ARG A 5 -3.82 20.27 4.96
C ARG A 5 -3.44 19.99 6.42
N ASN A 6 -4.37 19.53 7.24
CA ASN A 6 -4.04 19.16 8.62
C ASN A 6 -3.03 18.01 8.68
N LEU A 7 -3.23 16.98 7.84
CA LEU A 7 -2.32 15.84 7.80
C LEU A 7 -0.96 16.21 7.20
N ALA A 8 -0.93 16.92 6.06
CA ALA A 8 0.30 17.17 5.31
C ALA A 8 1.05 18.46 5.72
N ASP A 9 0.34 19.54 6.05
CA ASP A 9 0.98 20.84 6.37
C ASP A 9 1.16 21.03 7.88
N VAL A 10 0.18 20.63 8.71
CA VAL A 10 0.22 20.84 10.17
C VAL A 10 0.96 19.72 10.89
N ILE A 11 0.60 18.46 10.61
CA ILE A 11 1.31 17.30 11.16
C ILE A 11 2.61 17.06 10.40
N GLY A 12 2.58 17.17 9.06
CA GLY A 12 3.74 16.91 8.22
C GLY A 12 3.89 15.42 7.89
N ALA A 13 5.13 14.97 7.78
CA ALA A 13 5.46 13.57 7.59
C ALA A 13 4.90 12.69 8.72
N ARG A 14 4.38 11.52 8.35
CA ARG A 14 3.77 10.53 9.25
C ARG A 14 4.42 9.15 9.10
N PRO A 15 5.73 8.98 9.36
CA PRO A 15 6.38 7.68 9.21
C PRO A 15 5.72 6.61 10.09
N ALA A 16 5.60 5.39 9.55
CA ALA A 16 5.03 4.26 10.28
C ALA A 16 5.77 4.01 11.61
N GLY A 17 5.02 3.82 12.70
CA GLY A 17 5.56 3.59 14.04
C GLY A 17 6.16 4.84 14.70
N GLU A 18 6.04 6.02 14.10
CA GLU A 18 6.58 7.27 14.64
C GLU A 18 5.50 8.24 15.13
N ARG A 19 5.94 9.34 15.75
CA ARG A 19 5.06 10.35 16.35
C ARG A 19 4.08 10.95 15.33
N GLY A 20 4.49 11.16 14.09
CA GLY A 20 3.62 11.74 13.06
C GLY A 20 2.39 10.87 12.76
N GLU A 21 2.56 9.56 12.62
CA GLU A 21 1.45 8.61 12.43
C GLU A 21 0.54 8.53 13.68
N LEU A 22 1.10 8.61 14.89
CA LEU A 22 0.30 8.72 16.11
C LEU A 22 -0.57 9.99 16.12
N LEU A 23 0.00 11.14 15.73
CA LEU A 23 -0.75 12.40 15.63
C LEU A 23 -1.83 12.32 14.56
N ALA A 24 -1.58 11.61 13.46
CA ALA A 24 -2.57 11.37 12.41
C ALA A 24 -3.75 10.53 12.91
N ARG A 25 -3.50 9.45 13.67
CA ARG A 25 -4.55 8.69 14.35
C ARG A 25 -5.38 9.55 15.29
N GLN A 26 -4.72 10.40 16.09
CA GLN A 26 -5.43 11.32 16.99
C GLN A 26 -6.26 12.35 16.21
N TYR A 27 -5.73 12.88 15.10
CA TYR A 27 -6.47 13.78 14.22
C TYR A 27 -7.72 13.11 13.65
N VAL A 28 -7.59 11.89 13.11
CA VAL A 28 -8.73 11.13 12.55
C VAL A 28 -9.80 10.88 13.60
N ARG A 29 -9.45 10.54 14.84
CA ARG A 29 -10.42 10.39 15.93
C ARG A 29 -11.24 11.67 16.14
N HIS A 30 -10.58 12.83 16.21
CA HIS A 30 -11.28 14.11 16.36
C HIS A 30 -12.11 14.45 15.11
N ALA A 31 -11.55 14.27 13.91
CA ALA A 31 -12.21 14.57 12.65
C ALA A 31 -13.48 13.72 12.43
N LEU A 32 -13.49 12.46 12.88
CA LEU A 32 -14.69 11.62 12.88
C LEU A 32 -15.79 12.21 13.77
N THR A 33 -15.44 12.58 15.02
CA THR A 33 -16.39 13.20 15.96
C THR A 33 -16.91 14.54 15.43
N ASP A 34 -16.02 15.41 14.94
CA ASP A 34 -16.38 16.72 14.38
C ASP A 34 -17.23 16.59 13.11
N GLY A 35 -16.99 15.54 12.32
CA GLY A 35 -17.81 15.16 11.16
C GLY A 35 -19.16 14.52 11.52
N GLY A 36 -19.49 14.39 12.80
CA GLY A 36 -20.76 13.83 13.28
C GLY A 36 -20.81 12.30 13.31
N VAL A 37 -19.68 11.61 13.09
CA VAL A 37 -19.55 10.15 13.22
C VAL A 37 -19.35 9.79 14.69
N ASP A 38 -20.43 9.87 15.47
CA ASP A 38 -20.45 9.53 16.90
C ASP A 38 -20.61 8.01 17.11
N LEU A 39 -19.64 7.26 16.58
CA LEU A 39 -19.57 5.80 16.68
C LEU A 39 -18.27 5.38 17.39
N PRO A 40 -18.23 4.21 18.04
CA PRO A 40 -17.01 3.70 18.65
C PRO A 40 -15.89 3.56 17.62
N VAL A 41 -14.75 4.19 17.92
CA VAL A 41 -13.51 4.08 17.12
C VAL A 41 -12.58 3.07 17.78
N GLU A 42 -12.52 1.88 17.22
CA GLU A 42 -11.65 0.79 17.68
C GLU A 42 -10.21 1.00 17.18
N GLU A 43 -9.24 0.58 17.98
CA GLU A 43 -7.83 0.57 17.60
C GLU A 43 -7.24 -0.83 17.63
N ILE A 44 -6.57 -1.22 16.55
CA ILE A 44 -5.80 -2.46 16.47
C ILE A 44 -4.31 -2.10 16.58
N PRO A 45 -3.67 -2.17 17.75
CA PRO A 45 -2.28 -1.77 17.92
C PRO A 45 -1.31 -2.84 17.40
N PHE A 46 -0.18 -2.42 16.85
CA PHE A 46 0.91 -3.32 16.45
C PHE A 46 2.26 -2.60 16.38
N LYS A 47 3.34 -3.39 16.29
CA LYS A 47 4.70 -2.89 16.08
C LYS A 47 5.08 -2.93 14.61
N THR A 48 5.81 -1.91 14.17
CA THR A 48 6.21 -1.77 12.76
C THR A 48 7.56 -1.08 12.61
N PRO A 49 8.39 -1.42 11.60
CA PRO A 49 9.44 -0.53 11.13
C PRO A 49 8.86 0.75 10.50
N ASN A 50 9.72 1.74 10.28
CA ASN A 50 9.36 3.06 9.75
C ASN A 50 9.68 3.24 8.26
N THR A 51 10.26 2.25 7.59
CA THR A 51 10.57 2.31 6.16
C THR A 51 10.54 0.91 5.54
N TRP A 52 10.08 0.80 4.29
CA TRP A 52 10.19 -0.45 3.53
C TRP A 52 11.64 -0.84 3.25
N GLY A 53 12.60 0.06 3.50
CA GLY A 53 14.02 -0.17 3.25
C GLY A 53 14.50 -1.46 3.88
N TYR A 54 14.00 -1.79 5.09
CA TYR A 54 14.31 -3.05 5.76
C TYR A 54 13.79 -4.28 5.01
N ALA A 55 12.59 -4.21 4.40
CA ALA A 55 12.03 -5.29 3.62
C ALA A 55 12.83 -5.60 2.35
N LEU A 56 13.53 -4.60 1.80
CA LEU A 56 14.35 -4.76 0.59
C LEU A 56 15.83 -5.03 0.90
N LEU A 57 16.41 -4.33 1.89
CA LEU A 57 17.84 -4.38 2.20
C LEU A 57 18.23 -5.60 3.03
N LEU A 58 17.43 -6.00 4.03
CA LEU A 58 17.76 -7.15 4.89
C LEU A 58 17.92 -8.47 4.09
N PRO A 59 17.04 -8.78 3.10
CA PRO A 59 17.25 -9.95 2.25
C PRO A 59 18.56 -9.91 1.44
N LEU A 60 18.91 -8.74 0.89
CA LEU A 60 20.14 -8.57 0.11
C LEU A 60 21.39 -8.70 0.98
N LEU A 61 21.36 -8.10 2.19
CA LEU A 61 22.44 -8.20 3.17
C LEU A 61 22.60 -9.64 3.68
N LEU A 62 21.50 -10.38 3.87
CA LEU A 62 21.54 -11.79 4.23
C LEU A 62 22.24 -12.62 3.14
N ALA A 63 21.93 -12.37 1.86
CA ALA A 63 22.59 -13.03 0.75
C ALA A 63 24.09 -12.70 0.66
N LEU A 64 24.46 -11.42 0.84
CA LEU A 64 25.86 -10.98 0.87
C LEU A 64 26.64 -11.56 2.06
N ALA A 65 26.04 -11.63 3.24
CA ALA A 65 26.65 -12.25 4.41
C ALA A 65 27.01 -13.73 4.14
N GLY A 66 26.14 -14.46 3.43
CA GLY A 66 26.42 -15.82 2.98
C GLY A 66 27.70 -15.94 2.13
N ASN A 67 28.03 -14.92 1.34
CA ASN A 67 29.22 -14.91 0.49
C ASN A 67 30.54 -14.74 1.26
N LEU A 68 30.48 -14.25 2.50
CA LEU A 68 31.63 -14.09 3.40
C LEU A 68 31.98 -15.41 4.11
N LEU A 69 31.12 -16.42 4.06
CA LEU A 69 31.38 -17.71 4.69
C LEU A 69 32.49 -18.48 3.96
N PRO A 70 33.35 -19.22 4.70
CA PRO A 70 34.40 -20.01 4.06
C PRO A 70 33.81 -21.18 3.28
N LYS A 71 34.53 -21.68 2.26
CA LYS A 71 34.05 -22.69 1.30
C LYS A 71 33.39 -23.92 1.94
N ARG A 72 33.85 -24.37 3.12
CA ARG A 72 33.26 -25.50 3.87
C ARG A 72 31.79 -25.25 4.31
N TRP A 73 31.36 -23.99 4.41
CA TRP A 73 30.00 -23.56 4.74
C TRP A 73 29.24 -23.01 3.53
N ARG A 74 29.69 -23.30 2.29
CA ARG A 74 29.01 -22.83 1.06
C ARG A 74 27.53 -23.23 0.99
N TRP A 75 27.15 -24.35 1.59
CA TRP A 75 25.76 -24.78 1.65
C TRP A 75 24.91 -23.82 2.51
N LEU A 76 25.45 -23.37 3.65
CA LEU A 76 24.79 -22.39 4.51
C LEU A 76 24.69 -21.04 3.81
N GLY A 77 25.77 -20.59 3.16
CA GLY A 77 25.74 -19.35 2.38
C GLY A 77 24.75 -19.39 1.22
N GLY A 78 24.63 -20.56 0.56
CA GLY A 78 23.62 -20.82 -0.46
C GLY A 78 22.20 -20.73 0.08
N LEU A 79 21.93 -21.36 1.23
CA LEU A 79 20.64 -21.28 1.91
C LEU A 79 20.28 -19.85 2.32
N MET A 80 21.23 -19.08 2.87
CA MET A 80 21.04 -17.67 3.23
C MET A 80 20.62 -16.83 2.02
N ALA A 81 21.30 -17.01 0.88
CA ALA A 81 20.94 -16.31 -0.35
C ALA A 81 19.57 -16.73 -0.89
N LEU A 82 19.24 -18.03 -0.88
CA LEU A 82 17.90 -18.49 -1.30
C LEU A 82 16.79 -17.96 -0.38
N SER A 83 17.02 -17.92 0.94
CA SER A 83 16.10 -17.30 1.90
C SER A 83 15.95 -15.80 1.65
N GLY A 84 17.04 -15.10 1.30
CA GLY A 84 17.00 -13.71 0.85
C GLY A 84 16.14 -13.54 -0.41
N GLY A 85 16.34 -14.38 -1.43
CA GLY A 85 15.54 -14.34 -2.66
C GLY A 85 14.05 -14.56 -2.39
N TYR A 86 13.72 -15.51 -1.51
CA TYR A 86 12.35 -15.75 -1.07
C TYR A 86 11.75 -14.55 -0.32
N ALA A 87 12.50 -13.93 0.60
CA ALA A 87 12.05 -12.75 1.33
C ALA A 87 11.79 -11.55 0.38
N MET A 88 12.68 -11.31 -0.59
CA MET A 88 12.47 -10.27 -1.61
C MET A 88 11.22 -10.54 -2.46
N PHE A 89 11.01 -11.77 -2.90
CA PHE A 89 9.81 -12.15 -3.64
C PHE A 89 8.54 -11.82 -2.85
N ARG A 90 8.52 -12.14 -1.55
CA ARG A 90 7.40 -11.78 -0.68
C ARG A 90 7.19 -10.26 -0.59
N ALA A 91 8.28 -9.48 -0.60
CA ALA A 91 8.21 -8.02 -0.44
C ALA A 91 7.55 -7.39 -1.66
N THR A 92 7.91 -7.88 -2.84
CA THR A 92 7.33 -7.42 -4.10
C THR A 92 5.93 -7.98 -4.38
N THR A 93 5.34 -8.80 -3.50
CA THR A 93 4.03 -9.46 -3.75
C THR A 93 3.00 -9.18 -2.66
N GLY A 94 3.18 -8.14 -1.84
CA GLY A 94 2.25 -7.79 -0.76
C GLY A 94 2.16 -8.86 0.33
N GLN A 95 3.18 -9.72 0.45
CA GLN A 95 3.21 -10.77 1.46
C GLN A 95 4.06 -10.38 2.66
N ARG A 96 3.75 -11.00 3.81
CA ARG A 96 4.46 -10.74 5.07
C ARG A 96 5.97 -10.87 4.91
N GLN A 97 6.69 -9.91 5.48
CA GLN A 97 8.15 -9.93 5.46
C GLN A 97 8.72 -10.68 6.65
N PRO A 98 9.39 -11.83 6.45
CA PRO A 98 9.87 -12.64 7.56
C PRO A 98 11.15 -12.07 8.19
N LEU A 99 11.79 -11.05 7.59
CA LEU A 99 13.03 -10.46 8.10
C LEU A 99 12.81 -9.12 8.82
N THR A 100 11.63 -8.52 8.71
CA THR A 100 11.35 -7.21 9.34
C THR A 100 11.31 -7.27 10.86
N PHE A 101 11.23 -8.46 11.48
CA PHE A 101 11.41 -8.61 12.93
C PHE A 101 12.80 -8.20 13.43
N LEU A 102 13.80 -8.11 12.54
CA LEU A 102 15.15 -7.63 12.85
C LEU A 102 15.25 -6.10 12.79
N ALA A 103 14.27 -5.42 12.20
CA ALA A 103 14.27 -3.97 12.07
C ALA A 103 13.89 -3.30 13.39
N PRO A 104 14.41 -2.10 13.69
CA PRO A 104 13.86 -1.25 14.75
C PRO A 104 12.36 -1.04 14.53
N SER A 105 11.58 -1.13 15.61
CA SER A 105 10.12 -1.03 15.52
C SER A 105 9.55 0.01 16.47
N GLY A 106 8.58 0.80 15.98
CA GLY A 106 7.76 1.73 16.74
C GLY A 106 6.31 1.25 16.91
N ASP A 107 5.49 2.05 17.59
CA ASP A 107 4.07 1.77 17.83
C ASP A 107 3.19 2.35 16.73
N SER A 108 2.46 1.50 16.02
CA SER A 108 1.46 1.86 15.00
C SER A 108 0.10 1.25 15.38
N GLY A 109 -0.93 1.51 14.58
CA GLY A 109 -2.24 0.93 14.77
C GLY A 109 -3.20 1.31 13.65
N ASN A 110 -4.24 0.49 13.48
CA ASN A 110 -5.36 0.84 12.61
C ASN A 110 -6.47 1.48 13.44
N LEU A 111 -7.20 2.43 12.86
CA LEU A 111 -8.47 2.91 13.41
C LEU A 111 -9.63 2.39 12.58
N ILE A 112 -10.57 1.71 13.23
CA ILE A 112 -11.74 1.11 12.59
C ILE A 112 -13.02 1.72 13.14
N VAL A 113 -13.90 2.13 12.24
CA VAL A 113 -15.26 2.59 12.56
C VAL A 113 -16.26 1.79 11.75
N LYS A 114 -17.32 1.29 12.38
CA LYS A 114 -18.33 0.44 11.75
C LYS A 114 -19.66 1.21 11.66
N ILE A 115 -20.01 1.67 10.47
CA ILE A 115 -21.27 2.36 10.17
C ILE A 115 -22.33 1.32 9.84
N PRO A 116 -23.38 1.15 10.66
CA PRO A 116 -24.38 0.12 10.47
C PRO A 116 -25.24 0.38 9.23
N ALA A 117 -25.73 -0.70 8.63
CA ALA A 117 -26.84 -0.61 7.68
C ALA A 117 -28.11 -0.14 8.40
N LYS A 118 -29.03 0.52 7.69
CA LYS A 118 -30.34 0.91 8.21
C LYS A 118 -31.23 -0.30 8.52
N GLY A 119 -31.13 -1.34 7.70
CA GLY A 119 -31.87 -2.59 7.82
C GLY A 119 -30.99 -3.75 8.29
N LYS A 120 -31.34 -4.97 7.86
CA LYS A 120 -30.52 -6.14 8.12
C LYS A 120 -29.29 -6.11 7.22
N THR A 121 -28.10 -6.16 7.82
CA THR A 121 -26.84 -6.30 7.10
C THR A 121 -26.85 -7.58 6.26
N LYS A 122 -26.80 -7.41 4.94
CA LYS A 122 -26.62 -8.49 3.96
C LYS A 122 -25.18 -8.62 3.50
N GLN A 123 -24.45 -7.51 3.50
CA GLN A 123 -23.08 -7.44 3.05
C GLN A 123 -22.33 -6.35 3.79
N ARG A 124 -21.00 -6.42 3.69
CA ARG A 124 -20.08 -5.52 4.35
C ARG A 124 -19.06 -4.99 3.36
N VAL A 125 -18.80 -3.70 3.43
CA VAL A 125 -17.76 -3.04 2.65
C VAL A 125 -16.76 -2.40 3.60
N VAL A 126 -15.47 -2.57 3.33
CA VAL A 126 -14.39 -1.90 4.04
C VAL A 126 -13.79 -0.86 3.09
N LEU A 127 -13.92 0.41 3.45
CA LEU A 127 -13.21 1.50 2.79
C LEU A 127 -11.85 1.65 3.46
N VAL A 128 -10.78 1.69 2.67
CA VAL A 128 -9.40 1.70 3.17
C VAL A 128 -8.72 2.98 2.71
N GLY A 129 -7.93 3.56 3.60
CA GLY A 129 -7.01 4.66 3.31
C GLY A 129 -5.96 4.72 4.40
N HIS A 130 -4.69 4.73 4.03
CA HIS A 130 -3.60 4.62 5.00
C HIS A 130 -3.18 5.98 5.57
N LEU A 131 -2.60 5.94 6.78
CA LEU A 131 -2.25 7.12 7.57
C LEU A 131 -0.79 7.50 7.44
N ASP A 132 0.06 6.52 7.18
CA ASP A 132 1.50 6.71 7.17
C ASP A 132 1.99 7.39 5.88
N THR A 133 3.27 7.73 5.89
CA THR A 133 3.97 8.31 4.74
C THR A 133 5.35 7.71 4.66
N ASN A 134 5.91 7.65 3.47
CA ASN A 134 7.27 7.17 3.29
C ASN A 134 8.25 8.28 2.89
N LYS A 135 9.44 7.84 2.53
CA LYS A 135 10.55 8.70 2.12
C LYS A 135 10.42 9.19 0.70
N HIS A 136 11.04 10.34 0.48
CA HIS A 136 11.47 10.75 -0.84
C HIS A 136 12.46 9.75 -1.41
N ARG A 137 12.26 9.28 -2.64
CA ARG A 137 13.14 8.27 -3.24
C ARG A 137 13.66 8.72 -4.60
N PRO A 138 15.00 8.83 -4.78
CA PRO A 138 15.60 9.15 -6.07
C PRO A 138 15.12 8.26 -7.23
N SER A 139 14.87 6.98 -6.96
CA SER A 139 14.27 6.05 -7.94
C SER A 139 12.92 6.50 -8.49
N PHE A 140 12.16 7.32 -7.75
CA PHE A 140 10.82 7.80 -8.13
C PHE A 140 10.85 9.24 -8.69
N THR A 141 11.93 9.98 -8.48
CA THR A 141 12.19 11.28 -9.15
C THR A 141 12.85 11.17 -10.52
N ALA A 142 13.20 9.94 -10.94
CA ALA A 142 13.84 9.73 -12.23
C ALA A 142 12.91 10.16 -13.38
N SER A 143 13.49 10.37 -14.57
CA SER A 143 12.70 10.59 -15.78
C SER A 143 11.70 9.44 -15.99
N PRO A 144 10.66 9.60 -16.80
CA PRO A 144 9.70 8.53 -17.08
C PRO A 144 10.39 7.19 -17.44
N GLU A 145 11.44 7.23 -18.27
CA GLU A 145 12.23 6.04 -18.62
C GLU A 145 12.95 5.43 -17.40
N GLY A 146 13.38 6.28 -16.46
CA GLY A 146 13.98 5.85 -15.20
C GLY A 146 13.00 5.16 -14.25
N ARG A 147 11.71 5.49 -14.30
CA ARG A 147 10.67 4.78 -13.54
C ARG A 147 10.32 3.44 -14.18
N GLU A 148 10.31 3.36 -15.52
CA GLU A 148 10.05 2.11 -16.24
C GLU A 148 11.09 1.01 -15.95
N ILE A 149 12.34 1.38 -15.63
CA ILE A 149 13.37 0.41 -15.29
C ILE A 149 13.28 -0.14 -13.86
N LEU A 150 12.42 0.40 -12.98
CA LEU A 150 12.33 -0.05 -11.59
C LEU A 150 11.94 -1.53 -11.50
N ARG A 151 10.91 -1.92 -12.26
CA ARG A 151 10.41 -3.30 -12.30
C ARG A 151 11.45 -4.31 -12.83
N PRO A 152 12.13 -4.09 -13.97
CA PRO A 152 13.19 -5.01 -14.41
C PRO A 152 14.39 -5.03 -13.48
N VAL A 153 14.77 -3.90 -12.87
CA VAL A 153 15.89 -3.86 -11.90
C VAL A 153 15.57 -4.67 -10.65
N ALA A 154 14.39 -4.50 -10.05
CA ALA A 154 13.96 -5.30 -8.91
C ALA A 154 13.85 -6.80 -9.25
N THR A 155 13.36 -7.12 -10.44
CA THR A 155 13.31 -8.51 -10.95
C THR A 155 14.72 -9.11 -11.08
N ALA A 156 15.66 -8.34 -11.65
CA ALA A 156 17.05 -8.76 -11.79
C ALA A 156 17.72 -8.96 -10.43
N ALA A 157 17.40 -8.13 -9.42
CA ALA A 157 17.90 -8.29 -8.06
C ALA A 157 17.42 -9.61 -7.42
N ILE A 158 16.14 -9.97 -7.59
CA ILE A 158 15.60 -11.26 -7.14
C ILE A 158 16.32 -12.42 -7.83
N ILE A 159 16.45 -12.37 -9.16
CA ILE A 159 17.14 -13.41 -9.94
C ILE A 159 18.60 -13.54 -9.51
N ALA A 160 19.32 -12.42 -9.38
CA ALA A 160 20.73 -12.41 -8.95
C ALA A 160 20.88 -13.02 -7.55
N THR A 161 19.93 -12.77 -6.65
CA THR A 161 19.92 -13.34 -5.30
C THR A 161 19.76 -14.87 -5.34
N VAL A 162 18.81 -15.37 -6.14
CA VAL A 162 18.60 -16.82 -6.32
C VAL A 162 19.80 -17.49 -7.00
N LEU A 163 20.32 -16.89 -8.08
CA LEU A 163 21.51 -17.40 -8.78
C LEU A 163 22.75 -17.40 -7.88
N ASN A 164 22.89 -16.42 -6.98
CA ASN A 164 23.95 -16.43 -5.99
C ASN A 164 23.84 -17.64 -5.05
N GLY A 165 22.63 -17.95 -4.59
CA GLY A 165 22.36 -19.14 -3.77
C GLY A 165 22.72 -20.43 -4.48
N LEU A 166 22.23 -20.61 -5.72
CA LEU A 166 22.54 -21.78 -6.54
C LEU A 166 24.04 -21.90 -6.82
N ALA A 167 24.72 -20.79 -7.15
CA ALA A 167 26.16 -20.80 -7.40
C ALA A 167 26.97 -21.28 -6.19
N GLN A 168 26.53 -20.95 -4.97
CA GLN A 168 27.16 -21.46 -3.74
C GLN A 168 26.89 -22.95 -3.52
N LEU A 169 25.68 -23.42 -3.78
CA LEU A 169 25.28 -24.83 -3.66
C LEU A 169 25.99 -25.74 -4.67
N PHE A 170 26.33 -25.23 -5.85
CA PHE A 170 27.00 -25.98 -6.93
C PHE A 170 28.48 -25.62 -7.12
N ASP A 171 29.07 -24.82 -6.22
CA ASP A 171 30.48 -24.40 -6.26
C ASP A 171 30.89 -23.65 -7.56
N LEU A 172 29.94 -22.93 -8.16
CA LEU A 172 30.14 -22.11 -9.35
C LEU A 172 30.77 -20.76 -8.98
N THR A 173 32.07 -20.78 -8.70
CA THR A 173 32.79 -19.62 -8.11
C THR A 173 32.71 -18.34 -8.96
N TRP A 174 32.75 -18.44 -10.29
CA TRP A 174 32.67 -17.27 -11.17
C TRP A 174 31.28 -16.61 -11.09
N LEU A 175 30.20 -17.40 -11.13
CA LEU A 175 28.83 -16.93 -11.05
C LEU A 175 28.53 -16.35 -9.66
N ARG A 176 29.05 -16.98 -8.61
CA ARG A 176 28.97 -16.46 -7.24
C ARG A 176 29.57 -15.05 -7.13
N ARG A 177 30.76 -14.82 -7.69
CA ARG A 177 31.42 -13.50 -7.66
C ARG A 177 30.65 -12.46 -8.47
N LEU A 178 30.19 -12.83 -9.67
CA LEU A 178 29.40 -11.95 -10.53
C LEU A 178 28.10 -11.52 -9.84
N THR A 179 27.34 -12.48 -9.32
CA THR A 179 26.08 -12.20 -8.63
C THR A 179 26.29 -11.45 -7.32
N ALA A 180 27.35 -11.73 -6.55
CA ALA A 180 27.69 -10.95 -5.36
C ALA A 180 27.97 -9.48 -5.67
N LEU A 181 28.64 -9.18 -6.80
CA LEU A 181 28.83 -7.81 -7.26
C LEU A 181 27.47 -7.15 -7.60
N THR A 182 26.59 -7.85 -8.32
CA THR A 182 25.23 -7.36 -8.61
C THR A 182 24.44 -7.07 -7.33
N LEU A 183 24.53 -7.94 -6.33
CA LEU A 183 23.88 -7.74 -5.04
C LEU A 183 24.45 -6.53 -4.28
N ALA A 184 25.77 -6.32 -4.33
CA ALA A 184 26.38 -5.14 -3.73
C ALA A 184 25.89 -3.83 -4.39
N VAL A 185 25.74 -3.82 -5.71
CA VAL A 185 25.14 -2.69 -6.45
C VAL A 185 23.67 -2.49 -6.07
N ALA A 186 22.89 -3.57 -5.93
CA ALA A 186 21.50 -3.49 -5.49
C ALA A 186 21.37 -2.93 -4.06
N VAL A 187 22.26 -3.33 -3.13
CA VAL A 187 22.33 -2.76 -1.78
C VAL A 187 22.69 -1.28 -1.83
N GLN A 188 23.70 -0.89 -2.62
CA GLN A 188 24.07 0.51 -2.77
C GLN A 188 22.89 1.36 -3.27
N ARG A 189 22.15 0.86 -4.27
CA ARG A 189 20.97 1.55 -4.81
C ARG A 189 19.84 1.65 -3.79
N GLY A 190 19.54 0.56 -3.09
CA GLY A 190 18.54 0.57 -2.02
C GLY A 190 18.91 1.52 -0.87
N LEU A 191 20.19 1.61 -0.51
CA LEU A 191 20.67 2.58 0.48
C LEU A 191 20.53 4.02 -0.01
N ALA A 192 20.79 4.28 -1.30
CA ALA A 192 20.55 5.60 -1.89
C ALA A 192 19.07 6.00 -1.86
N ASP A 193 18.15 5.05 -2.04
CA ASP A 193 16.72 5.30 -1.87
C ASP A 193 16.30 5.54 -0.41
N GLU A 194 17.14 5.20 0.58
CA GLU A 194 16.88 5.45 1.99
C GLU A 194 17.43 6.77 2.53
N THR A 195 18.19 7.54 1.72
CA THR A 195 18.78 8.81 2.16
C THR A 195 17.81 9.99 2.13
N GLY A 196 16.68 9.87 1.45
CA GLY A 196 15.68 10.93 1.39
C GLY A 196 14.92 11.10 2.70
N ASP A 197 14.49 12.33 2.97
CA ASP A 197 13.62 12.64 4.10
C ASP A 197 12.21 12.06 3.87
N PHE A 198 11.46 11.89 4.96
CA PHE A 198 10.04 11.56 4.87
C PHE A 198 9.24 12.72 4.25
N VAL A 199 8.32 12.39 3.34
CA VAL A 199 7.50 13.40 2.63
C VAL A 199 6.26 13.76 3.43
N ALA A 200 5.64 14.89 3.08
CA ALA A 200 4.41 15.34 3.71
C ALA A 200 3.21 14.42 3.41
N GLY A 201 3.23 13.71 2.28
CA GLY A 201 2.24 12.69 1.96
C GLY A 201 0.84 13.26 1.77
N ALA A 202 0.71 14.34 1.01
CA ALA A 202 -0.58 15.00 0.82
C ALA A 202 -1.49 14.17 -0.09
N ASN A 203 -0.94 13.71 -1.21
CA ASN A 203 -1.60 12.78 -2.10
C ASN A 203 -1.55 11.38 -1.50
N ASP A 204 -0.36 10.97 -1.04
CA ASP A 204 -0.04 9.65 -0.47
C ASP A 204 0.10 9.68 1.07
N ASN A 205 -0.94 9.41 1.87
CA ASN A 205 -2.30 9.12 1.43
C ASN A 205 -3.37 9.95 2.19
N ALA A 206 -3.02 11.20 2.54
CA ALA A 206 -3.95 12.11 3.22
C ALA A 206 -5.23 12.40 2.42
N THR A 207 -5.19 12.25 1.08
CA THR A 207 -6.37 12.39 0.23
C THR A 207 -7.38 11.26 0.41
N ALA A 208 -6.93 10.00 0.53
CA ALA A 208 -7.82 8.88 0.86
C ALA A 208 -8.42 9.03 2.26
N VAL A 209 -7.62 9.43 3.24
CA VAL A 209 -8.11 9.72 4.60
C VAL A 209 -9.22 10.78 4.54
N ALA A 210 -9.05 11.82 3.72
CA ALA A 210 -10.08 12.83 3.51
C ALA A 210 -11.34 12.27 2.84
N CYS A 211 -11.21 11.37 1.86
CA CYS A 211 -12.35 10.66 1.25
C CYS A 211 -13.11 9.83 2.29
N LEU A 212 -12.42 9.02 3.09
CA LEU A 212 -13.03 8.17 4.12
C LEU A 212 -13.76 8.99 5.19
N LEU A 213 -13.16 10.09 5.65
CA LEU A 213 -13.80 11.00 6.61
C LEU A 213 -15.09 11.62 6.03
N GLY A 214 -15.03 12.10 4.79
CA GLY A 214 -16.20 12.68 4.10
C GLY A 214 -17.31 11.67 3.84
N LEU A 215 -16.94 10.46 3.37
CA LEU A 215 -17.88 9.35 3.17
C LEU A 215 -18.49 8.90 4.49
N GLY A 216 -17.69 8.83 5.55
CA GLY A 216 -18.16 8.50 6.90
C GLY A 216 -19.25 9.46 7.39
N ALA A 217 -18.98 10.76 7.32
CA ALA A 217 -19.94 11.79 7.68
C ALA A 217 -21.24 11.70 6.85
N HIS A 218 -21.12 11.46 5.53
CA HIS A 218 -22.27 11.27 4.65
C HIS A 218 -23.09 10.02 5.04
N LEU A 219 -22.45 8.86 5.20
CA LEU A 219 -23.10 7.59 5.50
C LEU A 219 -23.70 7.53 6.91
N GLN A 220 -23.18 8.31 7.85
CA GLN A 220 -23.78 8.47 9.17
C GLN A 220 -25.15 9.18 9.09
N GLN A 221 -25.29 10.14 8.18
CA GLN A 221 -26.56 10.84 7.96
C GLN A 221 -27.50 10.06 7.02
N GLN A 222 -26.92 9.35 6.06
CA GLN A 222 -27.63 8.64 5.00
C GLN A 222 -27.11 7.21 4.88
N SER A 223 -27.41 6.38 5.90
CA SER A 223 -26.97 4.99 5.91
C SER A 223 -27.65 4.16 4.83
N LEU A 224 -26.89 3.23 4.25
CA LEU A 224 -27.34 2.28 3.23
C LEU A 224 -28.38 1.31 3.80
N ALA A 225 -29.23 0.76 2.95
CA ALA A 225 -30.35 -0.07 3.40
C ALA A 225 -29.88 -1.42 3.94
N ASN A 226 -28.93 -2.07 3.27
CA ASN A 226 -28.54 -3.46 3.52
C ASN A 226 -27.02 -3.66 3.70
N THR A 227 -26.24 -2.59 3.55
CA THR A 227 -24.78 -2.64 3.51
C THR A 227 -24.18 -1.95 4.73
N GLU A 228 -23.43 -2.71 5.52
CA GLU A 228 -22.62 -2.16 6.60
C GLU A 228 -21.28 -1.68 6.04
N VAL A 229 -20.83 -0.49 6.44
CA VAL A 229 -19.60 0.11 5.91
C VAL A 229 -18.59 0.29 7.04
N TRP A 230 -17.38 -0.24 6.85
CA TRP A 230 -16.27 -0.06 7.76
C TRP A 230 -15.34 1.00 7.17
N LEU A 231 -14.99 2.00 7.96
CA LEU A 231 -13.88 2.90 7.65
C LEU A 231 -12.63 2.32 8.31
N ALA A 232 -11.65 1.93 7.51
CA ALA A 232 -10.38 1.41 7.97
C ALA A 232 -9.26 2.39 7.63
N PHE A 233 -8.85 3.16 8.63
CA PHE A 233 -7.65 3.99 8.55
C PHE A 233 -6.45 3.15 8.96
N THR A 234 -5.77 2.57 7.97
CA THR A 234 -4.65 1.64 8.18
C THR A 234 -3.38 2.40 8.54
N GLY A 235 -2.57 1.83 9.43
CA GLY A 235 -1.20 2.27 9.63
C GLY A 235 -0.21 1.34 8.92
N ALA A 236 1.02 1.80 8.73
CA ALA A 236 2.10 0.99 8.19
C ALA A 236 1.80 0.32 6.84
N GLU A 237 1.12 1.03 5.93
CA GLU A 237 0.99 0.63 4.53
C GLU A 237 2.37 0.59 3.86
N GLU A 238 3.11 1.68 4.04
CA GLU A 238 4.33 2.03 3.33
C GLU A 238 5.53 1.13 3.67
N VAL A 239 5.30 0.17 4.56
CA VAL A 239 6.27 -0.78 5.08
C VAL A 239 5.80 -2.22 4.89
N GLY A 240 4.95 -2.44 3.90
CA GLY A 240 4.48 -3.74 3.43
C GLY A 240 3.07 -4.09 3.91
N CYS A 241 2.17 -3.11 3.95
CA CYS A 241 0.76 -3.24 4.28
C CYS A 241 0.51 -3.94 5.64
N ILE A 242 1.33 -3.62 6.65
CA ILE A 242 1.27 -4.30 7.96
C ILE A 242 -0.08 -4.02 8.64
N GLY A 243 -0.62 -2.81 8.52
CA GLY A 243 -1.96 -2.48 9.00
C GLY A 243 -3.02 -3.38 8.40
N MET A 244 -3.06 -3.52 7.08
CA MET A 244 -4.01 -4.42 6.42
C MET A 244 -3.84 -5.88 6.88
N GLN A 245 -2.60 -6.37 7.03
CA GLN A 245 -2.36 -7.71 7.56
C GLN A 245 -2.94 -7.89 8.97
N LYS A 246 -2.83 -6.88 9.85
CA LYS A 246 -3.36 -6.90 11.21
C LYS A 246 -4.88 -6.79 11.27
N LEU A 247 -5.48 -6.00 10.37
CA LEU A 247 -6.92 -5.96 10.19
C LEU A 247 -7.45 -7.36 9.83
N LEU A 248 -6.84 -8.00 8.83
CA LEU A 248 -7.24 -9.33 8.38
C LEU A 248 -6.96 -10.42 9.43
N ASP A 249 -5.88 -10.32 10.21
CA ASP A 249 -5.63 -11.26 11.32
C ASP A 249 -6.70 -11.16 12.41
N THR A 250 -7.12 -9.94 12.73
CA THR A 250 -8.11 -9.68 13.78
C THR A 250 -9.52 -10.07 13.34
N TYR A 251 -9.86 -9.76 12.08
CA TYR A 251 -11.22 -9.82 11.56
C TYR A 251 -11.44 -10.85 10.46
N ARG A 252 -10.54 -11.82 10.29
CA ARG A 252 -10.57 -12.82 9.21
C ARG A 252 -11.95 -13.43 8.97
N VAL A 253 -12.60 -13.88 10.04
CA VAL A 253 -13.90 -14.56 9.96
C VAL A 253 -15.01 -13.57 9.65
N GLU A 254 -15.00 -12.39 10.28
CA GLU A 254 -16.02 -11.35 10.08
C GLU A 254 -15.98 -10.73 8.68
N LEU A 255 -14.79 -10.62 8.10
CA LEU A 255 -14.56 -9.99 6.80
C LEU A 255 -14.38 -10.99 5.65
N ALA A 256 -14.58 -12.29 5.89
CA ALA A 256 -14.32 -13.36 4.90
C ALA A 256 -15.03 -13.15 3.55
N HIS A 257 -16.18 -12.47 3.56
CA HIS A 257 -16.97 -12.15 2.37
C HIS A 257 -17.16 -10.64 2.14
N ALA A 258 -16.42 -9.81 2.89
CA ALA A 258 -16.49 -8.37 2.74
C ALA A 258 -15.89 -7.94 1.40
N TRP A 259 -16.38 -6.80 0.90
CA TRP A 259 -15.79 -6.08 -0.22
C TRP A 259 -14.79 -5.07 0.33
N PHE A 260 -13.68 -4.87 -0.34
CA PHE A 260 -12.70 -3.85 0.04
C PHE A 260 -12.57 -2.84 -1.10
N ILE A 261 -12.69 -1.56 -0.77
CA ILE A 261 -12.45 -0.45 -1.69
C ILE A 261 -11.30 0.35 -1.09
N ASP A 262 -10.14 0.17 -1.67
CA ASP A 262 -8.94 0.91 -1.31
C ASP A 262 -8.88 2.24 -2.08
N PHE A 263 -8.52 3.31 -1.39
CA PHE A 263 -8.31 4.63 -1.97
C PHE A 263 -6.83 4.93 -1.83
N GLU A 264 -6.15 5.12 -2.95
CA GLU A 264 -4.70 5.31 -2.97
C GLU A 264 -4.34 6.49 -3.88
N MET A 265 -3.82 7.57 -3.28
CA MET A 265 -3.35 8.74 -4.04
C MET A 265 -4.40 9.39 -4.95
N VAL A 266 -5.60 9.65 -4.41
CA VAL A 266 -6.79 10.12 -5.14
C VAL A 266 -6.92 11.65 -5.24
N GLY A 267 -5.85 12.38 -4.97
CA GLY A 267 -5.83 13.85 -4.94
C GLY A 267 -5.33 14.55 -6.20
N ALA A 268 -4.85 13.82 -7.21
CA ALA A 268 -4.34 14.43 -8.44
C ALA A 268 -4.42 13.47 -9.63
N GLY A 269 -4.44 14.03 -10.85
CA GLY A 269 -4.57 13.26 -12.09
C GLY A 269 -6.01 12.80 -12.36
N LYS A 270 -6.15 11.83 -13.28
CA LYS A 270 -7.45 11.27 -13.63
C LYS A 270 -7.80 10.12 -12.68
N ILE A 271 -8.96 10.20 -12.03
CA ILE A 271 -9.44 9.14 -11.15
C ILE A 271 -9.80 7.89 -11.96
N ALA A 272 -9.34 6.74 -11.50
CA ALA A 272 -9.47 5.46 -12.16
C ALA A 272 -9.64 4.33 -11.13
N TYR A 273 -10.22 3.20 -11.55
CA TYR A 273 -10.11 1.94 -10.80
C TYR A 273 -9.00 1.08 -11.40
N VAL A 274 -8.21 0.42 -10.57
CA VAL A 274 -7.11 -0.41 -11.04
C VAL A 274 -7.65 -1.75 -11.56
N THR A 275 -7.24 -2.12 -12.77
CA THR A 275 -7.65 -3.37 -13.45
C THR A 275 -6.62 -4.48 -13.35
N GLU A 276 -5.35 -4.11 -13.18
CA GLU A 276 -4.20 -5.00 -13.08
C GLU A 276 -3.08 -4.27 -12.34
N HIS A 277 -2.42 -4.99 -11.43
CA HIS A 277 -1.25 -4.53 -10.70
C HIS A 277 -0.04 -5.28 -11.22
N SER A 278 0.87 -4.57 -11.86
CA SER A 278 2.07 -5.20 -12.42
C SER A 278 3.12 -5.55 -11.35
N SER A 279 2.97 -5.04 -10.13
CA SER A 279 3.92 -5.14 -9.01
C SER A 279 5.30 -4.55 -9.33
N PHE A 280 6.12 -4.34 -8.31
CA PHE A 280 7.53 -3.98 -8.45
C PHE A 280 8.41 -5.10 -9.05
N SER A 281 7.88 -6.29 -9.33
CA SER A 281 8.62 -7.34 -10.04
C SER A 281 7.78 -8.04 -11.11
N HIS A 282 8.43 -8.69 -12.07
CA HIS A 282 7.73 -9.48 -13.10
C HIS A 282 7.13 -10.78 -12.56
N PHE A 283 7.41 -11.16 -11.30
CA PHE A 283 6.89 -12.37 -10.67
C PHE A 283 5.63 -12.11 -9.84
N GLY A 284 5.24 -10.86 -9.68
CA GLY A 284 4.26 -10.45 -8.67
C GLY A 284 2.99 -9.82 -9.21
N ALA A 285 2.71 -9.94 -10.51
CA ALA A 285 1.50 -9.35 -11.06
C ALA A 285 0.25 -9.96 -10.43
N TYR A 286 -0.73 -9.12 -10.10
CA TYR A 286 -2.01 -9.53 -9.53
C TYR A 286 -3.15 -8.67 -10.09
N ARG A 287 -4.38 -9.11 -9.87
CA ARG A 287 -5.60 -8.39 -10.27
C ARG A 287 -6.54 -8.28 -9.08
N PRO A 288 -7.38 -7.24 -9.03
CA PRO A 288 -8.60 -7.27 -8.21
C PRO A 288 -9.36 -8.59 -8.40
N ASP A 289 -10.20 -8.96 -7.44
CA ASP A 289 -11.12 -10.05 -7.70
C ASP A 289 -12.15 -9.66 -8.78
N ASP A 290 -12.66 -10.66 -9.49
CA ASP A 290 -13.54 -10.45 -10.64
C ASP A 290 -14.84 -9.74 -10.25
N GLU A 291 -15.36 -9.97 -9.04
CA GLU A 291 -16.61 -9.37 -8.59
C GLU A 291 -16.43 -7.88 -8.26
N SER A 292 -15.36 -7.51 -7.55
CA SER A 292 -15.05 -6.10 -7.25
C SER A 292 -14.73 -5.32 -8.53
N LEU A 293 -14.02 -5.94 -9.47
CA LEU A 293 -13.78 -5.33 -10.78
C LEU A 293 -15.09 -5.14 -11.57
N ALA A 294 -15.96 -6.16 -11.58
CA ALA A 294 -17.26 -6.04 -12.24
C ALA A 294 -18.14 -4.95 -11.60
N LEU A 295 -18.09 -4.79 -10.28
CA LEU A 295 -18.77 -3.70 -9.57
C LEU A 295 -18.27 -2.34 -10.05
N ALA A 296 -16.95 -2.10 -10.09
CA ALA A 296 -16.41 -0.82 -10.56
C ALA A 296 -16.76 -0.54 -12.04
N VAL A 297 -16.70 -1.55 -12.91
CA VAL A 297 -17.11 -1.43 -14.32
C VAL A 297 -18.60 -1.09 -14.43
N GLU A 298 -19.45 -1.75 -13.65
CA GLU A 298 -20.88 -1.45 -13.63
C GLU A 298 -21.15 -0.03 -13.16
N THR A 299 -20.55 0.39 -12.05
CA THR A 299 -20.69 1.76 -11.52
C THR A 299 -20.20 2.80 -12.52
N ALA A 300 -19.06 2.60 -13.17
CA ALA A 300 -18.55 3.50 -14.21
C ALA A 300 -19.51 3.63 -15.41
N ARG A 301 -20.21 2.55 -15.77
CA ARG A 301 -21.23 2.57 -16.84
C ARG A 301 -22.50 3.30 -16.40
N GLN A 302 -22.90 3.17 -15.14
CA GLN A 302 -24.07 3.84 -14.56
C GLN A 302 -23.82 5.34 -14.34
N HIS A 303 -22.57 5.73 -14.11
CA HIS A 303 -22.14 7.10 -13.79
C HIS A 303 -21.10 7.65 -14.78
N PRO A 304 -21.41 7.75 -16.09
CA PRO A 304 -20.47 8.24 -17.09
C PRO A 304 -20.02 9.69 -16.85
N GLU A 305 -20.79 10.48 -16.11
CA GLU A 305 -20.46 11.85 -15.73
C GLU A 305 -19.23 11.97 -14.83
N LEU A 306 -18.88 10.92 -14.08
CA LEU A 306 -17.70 10.88 -13.22
C LEU A 306 -16.41 10.62 -14.01
N GLN A 307 -16.51 10.14 -15.25
CA GLN A 307 -15.39 9.86 -16.16
C GLN A 307 -14.30 8.92 -15.60
N VAL A 308 -14.64 8.11 -14.59
CA VAL A 308 -13.75 7.12 -13.99
C VAL A 308 -13.66 5.90 -14.92
N THR A 309 -12.44 5.52 -15.29
CA THR A 309 -12.16 4.41 -16.22
C THR A 309 -11.14 3.45 -15.65
N GLY A 310 -11.13 2.21 -16.13
CA GLY A 310 -10.14 1.22 -15.72
C GLY A 310 -8.74 1.51 -16.26
N THR A 311 -7.71 1.28 -15.45
CA THR A 311 -6.30 1.40 -15.86
C THR A 311 -5.45 0.28 -15.26
N PRO A 312 -4.40 -0.23 -15.92
CA PRO A 312 -3.35 -0.98 -15.23
C PRO A 312 -2.49 -0.01 -14.41
N MET A 313 -1.85 -0.51 -13.35
CA MET A 313 -0.94 0.28 -12.51
C MET A 313 0.27 -0.55 -12.07
N MET A 314 1.43 0.11 -11.91
CA MET A 314 2.58 -0.50 -11.23
C MET A 314 2.65 -0.01 -9.80
N MET A 315 2.17 -0.84 -8.88
CA MET A 315 2.16 -0.61 -7.44
C MET A 315 2.01 -1.94 -6.71
N VAL A 316 2.28 -1.92 -5.41
CA VAL A 316 1.90 -2.97 -4.46
C VAL A 316 1.28 -2.23 -3.29
N GLU A 317 -0.02 -2.42 -3.07
CA GLU A 317 -0.81 -1.80 -2.01
C GLU A 317 -1.69 -2.84 -1.30
N GLU A 318 -2.67 -2.40 -0.51
CA GLU A 318 -3.55 -3.24 0.30
C GLU A 318 -4.28 -4.35 -0.48
N VAL A 319 -4.73 -4.11 -1.71
CA VAL A 319 -5.33 -5.14 -2.58
C VAL A 319 -4.35 -6.26 -2.84
N GLY A 320 -3.05 -6.00 -3.01
CA GLY A 320 -2.03 -7.05 -3.07
C GLY A 320 -2.05 -7.96 -1.85
N THR A 321 -2.13 -7.36 -0.66
CA THR A 321 -2.24 -8.08 0.62
C THR A 321 -3.56 -8.86 0.73
N LEU A 322 -4.69 -8.27 0.32
CA LEU A 322 -6.00 -8.91 0.29
C LEU A 322 -6.01 -10.13 -0.62
N ARG A 323 -5.55 -9.97 -1.87
CA ARG A 323 -5.53 -11.05 -2.88
C ARG A 323 -4.61 -12.19 -2.47
N SER A 324 -3.45 -11.90 -1.87
CA SER A 324 -2.54 -12.94 -1.35
C SER A 324 -3.16 -13.81 -0.25
N GLN A 325 -4.23 -13.32 0.40
CA GLN A 325 -4.94 -14.00 1.48
C GLN A 325 -6.36 -14.45 1.11
N GLY A 326 -6.74 -14.34 -0.16
CA GLY A 326 -8.03 -14.81 -0.69
C GLY A 326 -9.20 -13.84 -0.47
N PHE A 327 -8.95 -12.60 -0.08
CA PHE A 327 -9.99 -11.58 0.08
C PHE A 327 -10.29 -10.87 -1.26
N ARG A 328 -11.49 -10.29 -1.31
CA ARG A 328 -11.91 -9.37 -2.38
C ARG A 328 -11.27 -8.01 -2.17
N GLY A 329 -11.11 -7.25 -3.23
CA GLY A 329 -10.60 -5.89 -3.15
C GLY A 329 -10.41 -5.25 -4.52
N ILE A 330 -10.61 -3.93 -4.56
CA ILE A 330 -10.29 -3.07 -5.70
C ILE A 330 -9.73 -1.73 -5.19
N CYS A 331 -8.80 -1.17 -5.96
CA CYS A 331 -8.12 0.08 -5.63
C CYS A 331 -8.61 1.19 -6.58
N LEU A 332 -8.87 2.37 -6.01
CA LEU A 332 -9.16 3.63 -6.70
C LEU A 332 -7.94 4.53 -6.61
N VAL A 333 -7.49 5.05 -7.75
CA VAL A 333 -6.24 5.83 -7.86
C VAL A 333 -6.42 7.11 -8.68
N GLY A 334 -5.56 8.09 -8.43
CA GLY A 334 -5.35 9.25 -9.30
C GLY A 334 -4.13 9.07 -10.21
N VAL A 335 -4.34 9.05 -11.53
CA VAL A 335 -3.28 8.74 -12.51
C VAL A 335 -2.90 9.95 -13.34
N GLY A 336 -1.61 10.26 -13.37
CA GLY A 336 -1.04 11.31 -14.21
C GLY A 336 -1.10 10.96 -15.70
N GLU A 337 -0.85 11.96 -16.55
CA GLU A 337 -0.81 11.79 -18.01
C GLU A 337 0.29 10.82 -18.47
N ASP A 338 1.34 10.65 -17.65
CA ASP A 338 2.44 9.71 -17.86
C ASP A 338 2.10 8.26 -17.47
N GLY A 339 0.89 8.00 -16.96
CA GLY A 339 0.44 6.69 -16.51
C GLY A 339 0.91 6.31 -15.09
N TRP A 340 1.54 7.23 -14.35
CA TRP A 340 2.03 7.03 -12.99
C TRP A 340 1.18 7.77 -11.96
N LEU A 341 1.32 7.37 -10.70
CA LEU A 341 0.74 8.10 -9.56
C LEU A 341 1.45 9.45 -9.39
N VAL A 342 0.66 10.52 -9.26
CA VAL A 342 1.17 11.89 -9.24
C VAL A 342 1.90 12.18 -7.93
N ASN A 343 3.15 12.64 -8.02
CA ASN A 343 4.05 12.96 -6.90
C ASN A 343 4.45 11.78 -5.98
N TRP A 344 4.24 10.53 -6.40
CA TRP A 344 4.54 9.36 -5.59
C TRP A 344 6.00 9.30 -5.10
N HIS A 345 6.20 9.17 -3.79
CA HIS A 345 7.51 9.23 -3.10
C HIS A 345 8.40 10.41 -3.49
N GLN A 346 7.79 11.57 -3.75
CA GLN A 346 8.49 12.78 -4.12
C GLN A 346 8.24 13.89 -3.11
N ALA A 347 9.23 14.79 -2.93
CA ALA A 347 9.09 15.93 -2.01
C ALA A 347 8.04 16.94 -2.52
N SER A 348 7.65 16.83 -3.79
CA SER A 348 6.51 17.55 -4.36
C SER A 348 5.16 17.04 -3.86
N ASP A 349 5.09 15.93 -3.12
CA ASP A 349 3.84 15.45 -2.54
C ASP A 349 3.39 16.32 -1.35
N THR A 350 2.80 17.46 -1.68
CA THR A 350 2.41 18.54 -0.77
C THR A 350 0.98 18.98 -1.06
N ALA A 351 0.30 19.58 -0.08
CA ALA A 351 -1.09 19.99 -0.23
C ALA A 351 -1.30 21.05 -1.34
N ALA A 352 -0.24 21.73 -1.77
CA ALA A 352 -0.27 22.69 -2.87
C ALA A 352 -0.48 22.03 -4.25
N ASN A 353 -0.13 20.74 -4.38
CA ASN A 353 -0.23 20.00 -5.64
C ASN A 353 -1.46 19.10 -5.72
N ILE A 354 -2.42 19.29 -4.81
CA ILE A 354 -3.66 18.53 -4.76
C ILE A 354 -4.77 19.28 -5.47
N ASP A 355 -5.46 18.58 -6.36
CA ASP A 355 -6.70 19.02 -6.98
C ASP A 355 -7.90 18.52 -6.14
N PRO A 356 -8.65 19.43 -5.49
CA PRO A 356 -9.81 19.04 -4.68
C PRO A 356 -10.89 18.26 -5.47
N THR A 357 -10.99 18.49 -6.78
CA THR A 357 -11.98 17.84 -7.63
C THR A 357 -11.69 16.36 -7.82
N CYS A 358 -10.42 15.93 -7.75
CA CYS A 358 -10.02 14.53 -7.75
C CYS A 358 -10.54 13.82 -6.50
N ILE A 359 -10.36 14.41 -5.32
CA ILE A 359 -10.86 13.89 -4.04
C ILE A 359 -12.39 13.75 -4.09
N GLU A 360 -13.09 14.78 -4.59
CA GLU A 360 -14.54 14.76 -4.75
C GLU A 360 -14.98 13.63 -5.70
N THR A 361 -14.31 13.50 -6.85
CA THR A 361 -14.62 12.46 -7.85
C THR A 361 -14.41 11.07 -7.28
N ALA A 362 -13.30 10.83 -6.57
CA ALA A 362 -13.03 9.55 -5.92
C ALA A 362 -14.07 9.23 -4.84
N ALA A 363 -14.40 10.17 -3.97
CA ALA A 363 -15.44 9.99 -2.95
C ALA A 363 -16.81 9.70 -3.60
N ARG A 364 -17.20 10.45 -4.63
CA ARG A 364 -18.47 10.24 -5.35
C ARG A 364 -18.51 8.89 -6.04
N PHE A 365 -17.41 8.46 -6.67
CA PHE A 365 -17.33 7.15 -7.29
C PHE A 365 -17.40 6.02 -6.26
N GLY A 366 -16.67 6.14 -5.14
CA GLY A 366 -16.75 5.19 -4.03
C GLY A 366 -18.15 5.09 -3.44
N LEU A 367 -18.84 6.23 -3.24
CA LEU A 367 -20.24 6.25 -2.81
C LEU A 367 -21.17 5.58 -3.84
N ALA A 368 -20.97 5.85 -5.12
CA ALA A 368 -21.74 5.21 -6.19
C ALA A 368 -21.53 3.69 -6.19
N MET A 369 -20.30 3.21 -5.98
CA MET A 369 -20.03 1.77 -5.84
C MET A 369 -20.77 1.15 -4.65
N LEU A 370 -20.79 1.85 -3.51
CA LEU A 370 -21.56 1.43 -2.34
C LEU A 370 -23.07 1.33 -2.64
N GLN A 371 -23.62 2.33 -3.34
CA GLN A 371 -25.04 2.38 -3.70
C GLN A 371 -25.40 1.28 -4.72
N THR A 372 -24.60 1.12 -5.79
CA THR A 372 -24.77 0.04 -6.77
C THR A 372 -24.77 -1.34 -6.07
N LEU A 373 -23.88 -1.52 -5.09
CA LEU A 373 -23.80 -2.76 -4.33
C LEU A 373 -25.01 -2.95 -3.39
N ASP A 374 -25.47 -1.90 -2.71
CA ASP A 374 -26.61 -1.95 -1.78
C ASP A 374 -27.94 -2.33 -2.44
N GLU A 375 -28.06 -2.03 -3.74
CA GLU A 375 -29.20 -2.37 -4.59
C GLU A 375 -29.17 -3.84 -5.09
N ARG A 376 -28.02 -4.52 -5.01
CA ARG A 376 -27.92 -5.94 -5.39
C ARG A 376 -28.70 -6.79 -4.37
N LYS A 377 -29.63 -7.61 -4.88
CA LYS A 377 -30.63 -8.32 -4.06
C LYS A 377 -30.08 -9.50 -3.29
#